data_AF-A0A2N2DH81-F1
#
_entry.id   AF-A0A2N2DH81-F1
#
_cell.length_a   1.000
_cell.length_b   1.000
_cell.length_c   1.000
_cell.angle_alpha   90.00
_cell.angle_beta   90.00
_cell.angle_gamma   90.00
#
_symmetry.space_group_name_H-M   'P 1'
#
loop_
_entity.id
_entity.type
_entity.pdbx_description
1 polymer ?
#
loop_
_entity_poly.entity_id
_entity_poly.type
_entity_poly.pdbx_seq_one_letter_code
_entity_poly.pdbx_strand_id
1 'polypeptide(L)'
;MCEYYFDEERALAYKINPITTSLVQNGDKDEQKAILVHTNIKVTNFKKEKIRRILSELYPADQYDFESAKKKFRDTLLFKVISGAKKISEKEYESIKEIVES
;
A
#
# COMPACT_ATOMS: atom_id res chain seq x y z
N MET A 1 -11.61 2.59 -2.05
CA MET A 1 -11.47 1.59 -3.14
C MET A 1 -10.02 1.13 -3.21
N CYS A 2 -9.75 -0.08 -3.70
CA CYS A 2 -8.38 -0.57 -3.89
C CYS A 2 -7.71 0.16 -5.07
N GLU A 3 -6.39 0.20 -5.06
CA GLU A 3 -5.59 0.64 -6.20
C GLU A 3 -4.87 -0.55 -6.82
N TYR A 4 -4.68 -0.53 -8.14
CA TYR A 4 -4.11 -1.63 -8.90
C TYR A 4 -2.90 -1.14 -9.69
N TYR A 5 -1.84 -1.94 -9.70
CA TYR A 5 -0.61 -1.65 -10.43
C TYR A 5 -0.08 -2.90 -11.13
N PHE A 6 0.61 -2.72 -12.25
CA PHE A 6 1.26 -3.78 -13.00
C PHE A 6 2.68 -3.39 -13.40
N ASP A 7 3.62 -4.27 -13.11
CA ASP A 7 5.03 -4.20 -13.50
C ASP A 7 5.24 -5.21 -14.63
N GLU A 8 5.34 -4.68 -15.86
CA GLU A 8 5.49 -5.47 -17.09
C GLU A 8 6.85 -6.19 -17.13
N GLU A 9 7.91 -5.54 -16.65
CA GLU A 9 9.27 -6.09 -16.68
C GLU A 9 9.40 -7.33 -15.79
N ARG A 10 8.76 -7.30 -14.61
CA ARG A 10 8.80 -8.40 -13.65
C ARG A 10 7.61 -9.35 -13.74
N ALA A 11 6.63 -9.05 -14.58
CA ALA A 11 5.34 -9.72 -14.65
C ALA A 11 4.65 -9.84 -13.27
N LEU A 12 4.64 -8.72 -12.52
CA LEU A 12 4.05 -8.63 -11.19
C LEU A 12 2.86 -7.69 -11.18
N ALA A 13 1.76 -8.13 -10.57
CA ALA A 13 0.61 -7.29 -10.28
C ALA A 13 0.47 -7.03 -8.78
N TYR A 14 0.03 -5.82 -8.46
CA TYR A 14 -0.18 -5.33 -7.11
C TYR A 14 -1.63 -4.91 -6.93
N LYS A 15 -2.25 -5.37 -5.85
CA LYS A 15 -3.53 -4.87 -5.35
C LYS A 15 -3.27 -4.22 -3.99
N ILE A 16 -3.44 -2.90 -3.92
CA ILE A 16 -3.22 -2.07 -2.74
C ILE A 16 -4.58 -1.79 -2.10
N ASN A 17 -4.77 -2.21 -0.86
CA ASN A 17 -5.98 -1.88 -0.11
C ASN A 17 -6.02 -0.37 0.23
N PRO A 18 -7.20 0.17 0.57
CA PRO A 18 -7.31 1.53 1.06
C PRO A 18 -6.32 1.79 2.21
N ILE A 19 -5.60 2.90 2.12
CA ILE A 19 -4.67 3.33 3.17
C ILE A 19 -5.49 3.87 4.34
N THR A 20 -5.26 3.29 5.52
CA THR A 20 -5.95 3.64 6.76
C THR A 20 -5.01 4.38 7.70
N THR A 21 -5.59 5.23 8.53
CA THR A 21 -4.90 5.99 9.57
C THR A 21 -5.60 5.82 10.90
N SER A 22 -4.82 5.66 11.95
CA SER A 22 -5.32 5.68 13.33
C SER A 22 -4.37 6.48 14.23
N LEU A 23 -4.93 7.10 15.25
CA LEU A 23 -4.15 7.74 16.31
C LEU A 23 -3.72 6.68 17.32
N VAL A 24 -2.44 6.65 17.65
CA VAL A 24 -1.87 5.76 18.66
C VAL A 24 -1.30 6.60 19.79
N GLN A 25 -1.62 6.20 21.02
CA GLN A 25 -1.13 6.83 22.25
C GLN A 25 -0.21 5.85 22.97
N ASN A 26 0.93 6.33 23.44
CA ASN A 26 1.82 5.51 24.27
C ASN A 26 1.24 5.47 25.69
N GLY A 27 0.83 4.29 26.15
CA GLY A 27 0.01 4.12 27.35
C GLY A 27 0.62 4.61 28.67
N ASP A 28 1.91 4.92 28.70
CA ASP A 28 2.64 5.25 29.94
C ASP A 28 3.07 6.72 30.05
N LYS A 29 2.94 7.55 29.01
CA LYS A 29 3.37 8.97 29.06
C LYS A 29 2.48 9.86 28.22
N ASP A 30 2.01 10.93 28.85
CA ASP A 30 1.05 11.92 28.36
C ASP A 30 1.51 12.79 27.17
N GLU A 31 2.59 12.42 26.46
CA GLU A 31 3.34 13.40 25.65
C GLU A 31 3.57 13.04 24.19
N GLN A 32 3.38 11.79 23.73
CA GLN A 32 3.62 11.47 22.31
C GLN A 32 2.50 10.67 21.68
N LYS A 33 1.64 11.41 20.97
CA LYS A 33 0.65 10.88 20.03
C LYS A 33 1.33 10.67 18.68
N ALA A 34 1.12 9.51 18.08
CA ALA A 34 1.56 9.22 16.73
C ALA A 34 0.37 8.84 15.85
N ILE A 35 0.52 9.05 14.55
CA ILE A 35 -0.41 8.59 13.54
C ILE A 35 0.18 7.32 12.93
N LEU A 36 -0.49 6.18 13.12
CA LEU A 36 -0.20 4.96 12.39
C LEU A 36 -0.87 5.04 11.02
N VAL A 37 -0.08 5.07 9.97
CA VAL A 37 -0.55 4.89 8.59
C VAL A 37 -0.24 3.45 8.17
N HIS A 38 -1.21 2.73 7.63
CA HIS A 38 -0.96 1.38 7.14
C HIS A 38 -1.84 0.98 5.95
N THR A 39 -1.38 -0.03 5.20
CA THR A 39 -2.16 -0.69 4.13
C THR A 39 -1.72 -2.14 3.95
N ASN A 40 -2.61 -2.94 3.37
CA ASN A 40 -2.34 -4.30 2.95
C ASN A 40 -2.10 -4.34 1.44
N ILE A 41 -1.07 -5.07 1.04
CA ILE A 41 -0.66 -5.23 -0.35
C ILE A 41 -0.68 -6.70 -0.70
N LYS A 42 -1.35 -7.03 -1.80
CA LYS A 42 -1.24 -8.35 -2.43
C LYS A 42 -0.38 -8.21 -3.68
N VAL A 43 0.71 -8.98 -3.74
CA VAL A 43 1.61 -9.08 -4.90
C VAL A 43 1.47 -10.47 -5.51
N THR A 44 1.36 -10.55 -6.83
CA THR A 44 1.11 -11.81 -7.54
C THR A 44 1.71 -11.78 -8.94
N ASN A 45 2.23 -12.91 -9.42
CA ASN A 45 2.51 -13.15 -10.85
C ASN A 45 1.38 -13.93 -11.55
N PHE A 46 0.25 -14.09 -10.84
CA PHE A 46 -0.95 -14.85 -11.20
C PHE A 46 -0.77 -16.37 -11.34
N LYS A 47 0.41 -16.87 -11.70
CA LYS A 47 0.62 -18.30 -11.94
C LYS A 47 0.73 -19.16 -10.68
N LYS A 48 1.46 -18.72 -9.63
CA LYS A 48 1.79 -19.63 -8.50
C LYS A 48 1.91 -18.96 -7.14
N GLU A 49 2.39 -17.72 -7.05
CA GLU A 49 2.77 -17.14 -5.75
C GLU A 49 2.01 -15.85 -5.45
N LYS A 50 1.33 -15.83 -4.29
CA LYS A 50 0.59 -14.68 -3.77
C LYS A 50 1.26 -14.25 -2.47
N ILE A 51 2.02 -13.17 -2.51
CA ILE A 51 2.64 -12.58 -1.31
C ILE A 51 1.68 -11.53 -0.75
N ARG A 52 1.32 -11.66 0.53
CA ARG A 52 0.61 -10.62 1.27
C ARG A 52 1.61 -9.86 2.13
N ARG A 53 1.67 -8.53 1.97
CA ARG A 53 2.51 -7.65 2.78
C ARG A 53 1.63 -6.65 3.52
N ILE A 54 2.04 -6.30 4.72
CA ILE A 54 1.49 -5.17 5.47
C ILE A 54 2.56 -4.09 5.45
N LEU A 55 2.21 -2.89 4.99
CA LEU A 55 3.07 -1.72 5.13
C LEU A 55 2.49 -0.84 6.22
N SER A 56 3.32 -0.42 7.16
CA SER A 56 2.93 0.42 8.28
C SER A 56 4.06 1.37 8.63
N GLU A 57 3.73 2.61 8.94
CA GLU A 57 4.68 3.62 9.39
C GLU A 57 4.02 4.57 10.38
N LEU A 58 4.80 5.03 11.36
CA LEU A 58 4.36 5.97 12.38
C LEU A 58 4.84 7.37 12.04
N TYR A 59 3.93 8.33 12.19
CA TYR A 59 4.20 9.76 11.96
C TYR A 59 3.91 10.53 13.25
N PRO A 60 4.79 11.44 13.70
CA PRO A 60 4.53 12.28 14.87
C PRO A 60 3.28 13.15 14.65
N ALA A 61 2.31 13.10 15.59
CA ALA A 61 1.04 13.81 15.43
C ALA A 61 1.13 15.33 15.69
N ASP A 62 2.28 15.80 16.19
CA ASP A 62 2.64 17.21 16.33
C ASP A 62 3.16 17.82 15.01
N GLN A 63 3.63 16.99 14.08
CA GLN A 63 4.18 17.41 12.78
C GLN A 63 3.29 17.07 11.59
N TYR A 64 2.43 16.06 11.74
CA TYR A 64 1.57 15.56 10.68
C TYR A 64 0.10 15.51 11.11
N ASP A 65 -0.79 15.83 10.19
CA ASP A 65 -2.19 15.43 10.24
C ASP A 65 -2.42 14.09 9.49
N PHE A 66 -3.63 13.54 9.54
CA PHE A 66 -3.92 12.25 8.90
C PHE A 66 -3.70 12.25 7.38
N GLU A 67 -3.99 13.34 6.67
CA GLU A 67 -3.91 13.38 5.21
C GLU A 67 -2.48 13.61 4.74
N SER A 68 -1.72 14.47 5.41
CA SER A 68 -0.29 14.68 5.19
C SER A 68 0.53 13.43 5.52
N ALA A 69 0.21 12.70 6.60
CA ALA A 69 0.81 11.41 6.91
C ALA A 69 0.53 10.36 5.82
N LYS A 70 -0.73 10.24 5.36
CA LYS A 70 -1.08 9.35 4.22
C LYS A 70 -0.32 9.72 2.95
N LYS A 71 -0.23 11.02 2.64
CA LYS A 71 0.50 11.50 1.46
C LYS A 71 1.98 11.14 1.57
N LYS A 72 2.61 11.42 2.71
CA LYS A 72 4.02 11.08 2.94
C LYS A 72 4.28 9.58 2.82
N PHE A 73 3.39 8.76 3.38
CA PHE A 73 3.45 7.31 3.25
C PHE A 73 3.34 6.83 1.79
N ARG A 74 2.44 7.43 1.01
CA ARG A 74 2.30 7.15 -0.43
C ARG A 74 3.57 7.49 -1.20
N ASP A 75 4.06 8.70 -1.01
CA ASP A 75 5.18 9.28 -1.76
C ASP A 75 6.53 8.63 -1.41
N THR A 76 6.61 7.90 -0.29
CA THR A 76 7.84 7.28 0.19
C THR A 76 7.74 5.76 0.24
N LEU A 77 7.13 5.20 1.30
CA LEU A 77 7.15 3.78 1.56
C LEU A 77 6.37 2.99 0.49
N LEU A 78 5.15 3.42 0.15
CA LEU A 78 4.37 2.75 -0.88
C LEU A 78 5.03 2.88 -2.25
N PHE A 79 5.44 4.09 -2.65
CA PHE A 79 6.10 4.33 -3.93
C PHE A 79 7.33 3.44 -4.13
N LYS A 80 8.15 3.23 -3.10
CA LYS A 80 9.31 2.31 -3.17
C LYS A 80 8.88 0.87 -3.46
N VAL A 81 7.76 0.41 -2.91
CA VAL A 81 7.27 -0.97 -3.09
C VAL A 81 6.71 -1.19 -4.51
N ILE A 82 6.03 -0.19 -5.07
CA ILE A 82 5.45 -0.26 -6.42
C ILE A 82 6.33 0.39 -7.49
N SER A 83 7.58 0.70 -7.17
CA SER A 83 8.49 1.37 -8.10
C SER A 83 8.73 0.50 -9.34
N GLY A 84 8.50 1.06 -10.52
CA GLY A 84 8.50 0.34 -11.80
C GLY A 84 7.14 -0.19 -12.24
N ALA A 85 6.12 -0.20 -11.36
CA ALA A 85 4.77 -0.61 -11.70
C ALA A 85 3.94 0.59 -12.19
N LYS A 86 3.21 0.39 -13.29
CA LYS A 86 2.24 1.35 -13.83
C LYS A 86 0.89 1.19 -13.13
N LYS A 87 0.22 2.30 -12.83
CA LYS A 87 -1.16 2.28 -12.31
C LYS A 87 -2.11 1.79 -13.40
N ILE A 88 -2.96 0.83 -13.07
CA ILE A 88 -3.97 0.26 -13.97
C ILE A 88 -5.35 0.29 -13.30
N SER A 89 -6.39 0.09 -14.10
CA SER A 89 -7.76 -0.10 -13.61
C SER A 89 -7.96 -1.51 -13.04
N GLU A 90 -9.02 -1.67 -12.24
CA GLU A 90 -9.46 -2.99 -11.78
C GLU A 90 -9.81 -3.93 -12.94
N LYS A 91 -10.41 -3.37 -14.00
CA LYS A 91 -10.76 -4.14 -15.21
C LYS A 91 -9.52 -4.68 -15.91
N GLU A 92 -8.49 -3.86 -16.08
CA GLU A 92 -7.21 -4.31 -16.66
C GLU A 92 -6.56 -5.39 -15.79
N TYR A 93 -6.61 -5.24 -14.47
CA TYR A 93 -6.06 -6.22 -13.54
C TYR A 93 -6.72 -7.61 -13.70
N GLU A 94 -8.06 -7.66 -13.77
CA GLU A 94 -8.77 -8.93 -13.96
C GLU A 94 -8.55 -9.51 -15.36
N SER A 95 -8.47 -8.69 -16.40
CA SER A 95 -8.13 -9.16 -17.75
C SER A 95 -6.72 -9.77 -17.85
N ILE A 96 -5.72 -9.17 -17.22
CA ILE A 96 -4.36 -9.74 -17.16
C ILE A 96 -4.39 -11.08 -16.41
N LYS A 97 -5.12 -11.14 -15.29
CA LYS A 97 -5.28 -12.36 -14.51
C LYS A 97 -5.89 -13.49 -15.33
N GLU A 98 -6.96 -13.22 -16.08
CA GLU A 98 -7.62 -14.19 -16.96
C GLU A 98 -6.67 -14.73 -18.04
N ILE A 99 -5.87 -13.86 -18.68
CA ILE A 99 -4.90 -14.26 -19.71
C ILE A 99 -3.80 -15.16 -19.13
N VAL A 100 -3.35 -14.89 -17.91
CA VAL A 100 -2.22 -15.61 -17.30
C VAL A 100 -2.63 -16.92 -16.62
N GLU A 101 -3.88 -16.99 -16.12
CA GLU A 101 -4.45 -18.20 -15.49
C GLU A 101 -5.09 -19.17 -16.52
N SER A 102 -5.32 -18.74 -17.77
CA SER A 102 -5.75 -19.59 -18.90
C SER A 102 -4.61 -20.43 -19.47
#